data_AF-A0A923BLX1-F1
#
_entry.id   AF-A0A923BLX1-F1
#
_cell.length_a   1.000
_cell.length_b   1.000
_cell.length_c   1.000
_cell.angle_alpha   90.00
_cell.angle_beta   90.00
_cell.angle_gamma   90.00
#
_symmetry.space_group_name_H-M   'P 1'
#
loop_
_entity.id
_entity.type
_entity.pdbx_description
1 polymer ?
#
loop_
_entity_poly.entity_id
_entity_poly.type
_entity_poly.pdbx_seq_one_letter_code
_entity_poly.pdbx_strand_id
1 'polypeptide(L)'
;MPDMPTPYEMRDWKQVAIKYDQLVYDLTNTNPYFPLVGIKSSGINYPSLKPIYLQTYVGSSSTQAEAINIIPSIVGASLVGIDKSNQSGVNWVEKVKDFFNKNNGQNVYLNNYSATSGGDWWYDTMPN
;
A
#
# COMPACT_ATOMS: atom_id res chain seq x y z
N MET A 1 10.83 40.92 1.05
CA MET A 1 11.33 39.57 1.43
C MET A 1 11.49 38.80 0.14
N PRO A 2 12.58 38.06 -0.11
CA PRO A 2 12.71 37.26 -1.33
C PRO A 2 11.68 36.11 -1.32
N ASP A 3 11.12 35.79 -2.49
CA ASP A 3 10.07 34.77 -2.65
C ASP A 3 10.59 33.33 -2.46
N MET A 4 11.91 33.14 -2.40
CA MET A 4 12.54 31.84 -2.11
C MET A 4 13.70 31.99 -1.12
N PRO A 5 13.89 31.01 -0.21
CA PRO A 5 15.01 31.01 0.72
C PRO A 5 16.34 30.81 -0.03
N THR A 6 17.43 31.32 0.53
CA THR A 6 18.78 31.10 0.01
C THR A 6 19.68 30.54 1.12
N PRO A 7 20.26 29.34 0.95
CA PRO A 7 20.09 28.44 -0.20
C PRO A 7 18.69 27.80 -0.27
N TYR A 8 18.25 27.46 -1.48
CA TYR A 8 17.05 26.67 -1.71
C TYR A 8 17.44 25.21 -1.94
N GLU A 9 17.00 24.32 -1.05
CA GLU A 9 17.28 22.88 -1.12
C GLU A 9 15.95 22.12 -1.21
N MET A 10 15.56 21.69 -2.42
CA MET A 10 14.41 20.81 -2.61
C MET A 10 14.87 19.35 -2.57
N ARG A 11 14.28 18.57 -1.65
CA ARG A 11 14.46 17.12 -1.65
C ARG A 11 13.97 16.54 -2.98
N ASP A 12 14.76 15.64 -3.57
CA ASP A 12 14.33 14.88 -4.74
C ASP A 12 13.24 13.87 -4.34
N TRP A 13 11.98 14.31 -4.40
CA TRP A 13 10.83 13.50 -4.05
C TRP A 13 10.62 12.30 -4.96
N LYS A 14 11.05 12.38 -6.23
CA LYS A 14 11.01 11.25 -7.17
C LYS A 14 11.95 10.15 -6.70
N GLN A 15 13.19 10.52 -6.37
CA GLN A 15 14.17 9.57 -5.86
C GLN A 15 13.77 8.97 -4.51
N VAL A 16 13.10 9.75 -3.65
CA VAL A 16 12.54 9.26 -2.39
C VAL A 16 11.46 8.21 -2.63
N ALA A 17 10.50 8.47 -3.53
CA ALA A 17 9.44 7.53 -3.86
C ALA A 17 9.99 6.21 -4.42
N ILE A 18 10.98 6.29 -5.32
CA ILE A 18 11.66 5.10 -5.87
C ILE A 18 12.34 4.29 -4.78
N LYS A 19 13.09 4.93 -3.88
CA LYS A 19 13.80 4.23 -2.78
C LYS A 19 12.84 3.63 -1.76
N TYR A 20 11.73 4.33 -1.48
CA TYR A 20 10.69 3.82 -0.60
C TYR A 20 10.05 2.55 -1.20
N ASP A 21 9.68 2.58 -2.47
CA ASP A 21 9.11 1.42 -3.16
C ASP A 21 10.08 0.22 -3.14
N GLN A 22 11.36 0.44 -3.45
CA GLN A 22 12.40 -0.60 -3.39
C GLN A 22 12.53 -1.21 -2.00
N LEU A 23 12.44 -0.41 -0.93
CA LEU A 23 12.54 -0.89 0.44
C LEU A 23 11.31 -1.70 0.86
N VAL A 24 10.12 -1.18 0.55
CA VAL A 24 8.85 -1.73 1.04
C VAL A 24 8.46 -2.99 0.29
N TYR A 25 8.68 -3.02 -1.03
CA TYR A 25 8.26 -4.14 -1.88
C TYR A 25 9.32 -5.23 -2.06
N ASP A 26 10.38 -5.23 -1.24
CA ASP A 26 11.39 -6.28 -1.22
C ASP A 26 10.94 -7.48 -0.39
N LEU A 27 10.41 -8.50 -1.08
CA LEU A 27 10.04 -9.79 -0.49
C LEU A 27 11.24 -10.68 -0.14
N THR A 28 12.45 -10.31 -0.57
CA THR A 28 13.66 -11.14 -0.46
C THR A 28 14.58 -10.71 0.67
N ASN A 29 14.32 -9.56 1.29
CA ASN A 29 15.12 -9.03 2.38
C ASN A 29 14.98 -9.88 3.66
N THR A 30 16.08 -10.50 4.07
CA THR A 30 16.15 -11.39 5.25
C THR A 30 16.71 -10.70 6.50
N ASN A 31 16.89 -9.37 6.47
CA ASN A 31 17.35 -8.64 7.66
C ASN A 31 16.29 -8.66 8.77
N PRO A 32 16.69 -8.44 10.04
CA PRO A 32 15.73 -8.30 11.13
C PRO A 32 14.62 -7.28 10.80
N TYR A 33 13.37 -7.67 11.08
CA TYR A 33 12.14 -6.90 10.80
C TYR A 33 11.73 -6.76 9.32
N PHE A 34 12.40 -7.47 8.41
CA PHE A 34 11.99 -7.61 7.02
C PHE A 34 11.52 -9.04 6.72
N PRO A 35 10.74 -9.26 5.64
CA PRO A 35 10.17 -8.26 4.72
C PRO A 35 9.03 -7.44 5.36
N LEU A 36 8.84 -6.20 4.88
CA LEU A 36 7.75 -5.33 5.34
C LEU A 36 6.42 -5.67 4.65
N VAL A 37 6.50 -6.04 3.38
CA VAL A 37 5.35 -6.50 2.58
C VAL A 37 5.24 -8.02 2.61
N GLY A 38 4.03 -8.53 2.44
CA GLY A 38 3.81 -9.92 2.16
C GLY A 38 2.53 -10.17 1.37
N ILE A 39 2.32 -11.44 1.02
CA ILE A 39 1.18 -11.89 0.23
C ILE A 39 0.44 -12.96 1.02
N LYS A 40 -0.85 -12.77 1.27
CA LYS A 40 -1.71 -13.76 1.94
C LYS A 40 -2.05 -14.91 0.99
N SER A 41 -2.40 -16.06 1.56
CA SER A 41 -2.74 -17.27 0.80
C SER A 41 -4.09 -17.17 0.07
N SER A 42 -5.04 -16.41 0.61
CA SER A 42 -6.39 -16.21 0.07
C SER A 42 -6.97 -14.85 0.51
N GLY A 43 -7.92 -14.34 -0.28
CA GLY A 43 -8.67 -13.11 0.00
C GLY A 43 -10.00 -13.39 0.70
N ILE A 44 -10.50 -12.38 1.41
CA ILE A 44 -11.81 -12.41 2.08
C ILE A 44 -12.93 -12.10 1.09
N ASN A 45 -12.73 -11.12 0.20
CA ASN A 45 -13.72 -10.68 -0.78
C ASN A 45 -13.62 -11.46 -2.10
N TYR A 46 -12.44 -12.02 -2.36
CA TYR A 46 -12.12 -12.80 -3.56
C TYR A 46 -11.29 -14.03 -3.17
N PRO A 47 -11.90 -15.22 -2.97
CA PRO A 47 -11.19 -16.38 -2.42
C PRO A 47 -9.97 -16.85 -3.22
N SER A 48 -9.96 -16.65 -4.55
CA SER A 48 -8.84 -16.99 -5.43
C SER A 48 -7.72 -15.92 -5.45
N LEU A 49 -7.97 -14.74 -4.88
CA LEU A 49 -6.99 -13.66 -4.82
C LEU A 49 -5.97 -13.92 -3.72
N LYS A 50 -4.73 -13.52 -3.97
CA LYS A 50 -3.65 -13.54 -2.96
C LYS A 50 -3.31 -12.10 -2.57
N PRO A 51 -4.03 -11.51 -1.59
CA PRO A 51 -3.93 -10.09 -1.31
C PRO A 51 -2.61 -9.68 -0.66
N ILE A 52 -2.27 -8.42 -0.79
CA ILE A 52 -1.06 -7.79 -0.24
C ILE A 52 -1.33 -7.32 1.18
N TYR A 53 -0.45 -7.66 2.13
CA TYR A 53 -0.36 -6.94 3.40
C TYR A 53 0.97 -6.21 3.50
N LEU A 54 0.98 -5.11 4.26
CA LEU A 54 2.15 -4.32 4.59
C LEU A 54 2.09 -4.08 6.09
N GLN A 55 3.18 -4.35 6.81
CA GLN A 55 3.23 -4.16 8.25
C GLN A 55 2.90 -2.71 8.63
N THR A 56 1.85 -2.50 9.43
CA THR A 56 1.54 -1.19 10.03
C THR A 56 2.64 -0.72 10.97
N TYR A 57 3.24 -1.66 11.71
CA TYR A 57 4.35 -1.41 12.62
C TYR A 57 5.49 -2.38 12.30
N VAL A 58 6.69 -1.84 12.07
CA VAL A 58 7.90 -2.63 11.80
C VAL A 58 8.15 -3.58 12.96
N GLY A 59 8.28 -4.87 12.64
CA GLY A 59 8.49 -5.94 13.64
C GLY A 59 7.20 -6.52 14.23
N SER A 60 6.03 -6.10 13.75
CA SER A 60 4.77 -6.77 14.06
C SER A 60 4.72 -8.17 13.44
N SER A 61 4.14 -9.14 14.15
CA SER A 61 3.83 -10.47 13.61
C SER A 61 2.48 -10.53 12.88
N SER A 62 1.75 -9.41 12.82
CA SER A 62 0.44 -9.33 12.21
C SER A 62 0.52 -9.29 10.69
N THR A 63 -0.43 -9.97 10.03
CA THR A 63 -0.70 -9.83 8.58
C THR A 63 -1.90 -8.92 8.30
N GLN A 64 -2.24 -8.06 9.27
CA GLN A 64 -3.17 -6.97 9.07
C GLN A 64 -2.65 -6.05 7.96
N ALA A 65 -3.58 -5.45 7.25
CA ALA A 65 -3.29 -4.56 6.15
C ALA A 65 -4.24 -3.37 6.20
N GLU A 66 -3.71 -2.23 5.78
CA GLU A 66 -4.42 -0.96 5.76
C GLU A 66 -4.31 -0.34 4.38
N ALA A 67 -5.46 -0.20 3.72
CA ALA A 67 -5.55 0.34 2.37
C ALA A 67 -4.97 1.75 2.28
N ILE A 68 -5.09 2.54 3.35
CA ILE A 68 -4.61 3.92 3.40
C ILE A 68 -3.09 4.04 3.21
N ASN A 69 -2.33 3.02 3.59
CA ASN A 69 -0.88 2.99 3.35
C ASN A 69 -0.56 2.31 2.01
N ILE A 70 -1.28 1.22 1.71
CA ILE A 70 -0.94 0.35 0.58
C ILE A 70 -1.38 0.94 -0.76
N ILE A 71 -2.59 1.47 -0.89
CA ILE A 71 -3.09 1.98 -2.17
C ILE A 71 -2.28 3.23 -2.59
N PRO A 72 -2.06 4.25 -1.73
CA PRO A 72 -1.26 5.41 -2.10
C PRO A 72 0.20 5.09 -2.41
N SER A 73 0.80 4.08 -1.76
CA SER A 73 2.18 3.68 -2.10
C SER A 73 2.27 3.04 -3.49
N ILE A 74 1.27 2.26 -3.92
CA ILE A 74 1.18 1.74 -5.29
C ILE A 74 0.95 2.87 -6.30
N VAL A 75 0.02 3.79 -6.01
CA VAL A 75 -0.27 4.94 -6.89
C VAL A 75 0.96 5.83 -7.01
N GLY A 76 1.60 6.18 -5.89
CA GLY A 76 2.80 7.02 -5.84
C GLY A 76 3.98 6.41 -6.61
N ALA A 77 4.21 5.10 -6.48
CA ALA A 77 5.22 4.39 -7.25
C ALA A 77 4.92 4.43 -8.77
N SER A 78 3.64 4.26 -9.14
CA SER A 78 3.20 4.33 -10.53
C SER A 78 3.41 5.73 -11.12
N LEU A 79 3.14 6.80 -10.35
CA LEU A 79 3.35 8.19 -10.77
C LEU A 79 4.82 8.54 -11.04
N VAL A 80 5.77 7.84 -10.40
CA VAL A 80 7.22 8.02 -10.65
C VAL A 80 7.79 7.05 -11.68
N GLY A 81 6.94 6.25 -12.35
CA GLY A 81 7.29 5.40 -13.48
C GLY A 81 7.56 3.93 -13.14
N ILE A 82 7.18 3.45 -11.95
CA ILE A 82 7.31 2.04 -11.58
C ILE A 82 6.05 1.29 -12.02
N ASP A 83 6.19 0.26 -12.86
CA ASP A 83 5.06 -0.57 -13.27
C ASP A 83 4.63 -1.52 -12.14
N LYS A 84 3.66 -1.11 -11.34
CA LYS A 84 3.09 -1.92 -10.25
C LYS A 84 2.14 -3.03 -10.75
N SER A 85 1.78 -3.04 -12.03
CA SER A 85 1.04 -4.16 -12.63
C SER A 85 1.95 -5.34 -12.97
N ASN A 86 3.27 -5.11 -13.03
CA ASN A 86 4.28 -6.13 -13.25
C ASN A 86 5.64 -5.75 -12.64
N GLN A 87 5.70 -5.62 -11.31
CA GLN A 87 6.97 -5.40 -10.62
C GLN A 87 7.54 -6.75 -10.19
N SER A 88 8.66 -7.14 -10.78
CA SER A 88 9.33 -8.42 -10.49
C SER A 88 8.41 -9.64 -10.65
N GLY A 89 7.52 -9.62 -11.65
CA GLY A 89 6.56 -10.70 -11.90
C GLY A 89 5.33 -10.67 -10.99
N VAL A 90 5.16 -9.62 -10.18
CA VAL A 90 4.02 -9.45 -9.28
C VAL A 90 3.14 -8.28 -9.74
N ASN A 91 1.86 -8.57 -9.93
CA ASN A 91 0.84 -7.55 -10.13
C ASN A 91 0.32 -7.07 -8.76
N TRP A 92 0.88 -5.97 -8.25
CA TRP A 92 0.49 -5.38 -6.96
C TRP A 92 -0.87 -4.69 -7.02
N VAL A 93 -1.23 -4.11 -8.18
CA VAL A 93 -2.53 -3.48 -8.41
C VAL A 93 -3.67 -4.47 -8.25
N GLU A 94 -3.49 -5.71 -8.72
CA GLU A 94 -4.49 -6.75 -8.52
C GLU A 94 -4.64 -7.14 -7.03
N LYS A 95 -3.55 -7.14 -6.28
CA LYS A 95 -3.55 -7.63 -4.89
C LYS A 95 -4.33 -6.74 -3.92
N VAL A 96 -4.54 -5.47 -4.25
CA VAL A 96 -5.35 -4.55 -3.44
C VAL A 96 -6.85 -4.69 -3.67
N LYS A 97 -7.30 -5.50 -4.64
CA LYS A 97 -8.73 -5.75 -4.89
C LYS A 97 -9.48 -6.22 -3.64
N ASP A 98 -8.81 -6.93 -2.73
CA ASP A 98 -9.44 -7.45 -1.50
C ASP A 98 -9.86 -6.35 -0.51
N PHE A 99 -9.43 -5.10 -0.70
CA PHE A 99 -9.97 -3.96 0.06
C PHE A 99 -11.36 -3.53 -0.39
N PHE A 100 -11.83 -4.00 -1.55
CA PHE A 100 -13.23 -3.84 -1.96
C PHE A 100 -14.10 -4.81 -1.16
N ASN A 101 -14.84 -4.27 -0.19
CA ASN A 101 -15.60 -5.00 0.82
C ASN A 101 -16.90 -5.60 0.24
N LYS A 102 -16.74 -6.63 -0.59
CA LYS A 102 -17.82 -7.36 -1.27
C LYS A 102 -18.53 -8.35 -0.36
N ASN A 103 -17.78 -9.10 0.45
CA ASN A 103 -18.29 -10.24 1.22
C ASN A 103 -19.30 -9.80 2.30
N ASN A 104 -19.13 -8.61 2.86
CA ASN A 104 -20.02 -8.03 3.87
C ASN A 104 -21.04 -7.02 3.29
N GLY A 105 -21.15 -6.94 1.97
CA GLY A 105 -22.16 -6.13 1.28
C GLY A 105 -21.93 -4.62 1.29
N GLN A 106 -20.80 -4.12 1.80
CA GLN A 106 -20.49 -2.67 1.74
C GLN A 106 -20.28 -2.20 0.31
N ASN A 107 -19.68 -3.03 -0.55
CA ASN A 107 -19.45 -2.79 -1.97
C ASN A 107 -18.69 -1.47 -2.25
N VAL A 108 -17.76 -1.12 -1.36
CA VAL A 108 -16.85 0.01 -1.48
C VAL A 108 -15.44 -0.39 -1.01
N TYR A 109 -14.42 0.36 -1.42
CA TYR A 109 -13.08 0.21 -0.87
C TYR A 109 -13.05 0.80 0.55
N LEU A 110 -12.50 0.04 1.51
CA LEU A 110 -12.35 0.48 2.90
C LEU A 110 -10.93 0.16 3.40
N ASN A 111 -10.58 0.71 4.57
CA ASN A 111 -9.22 0.56 5.10
C ASN A 111 -8.82 -0.90 5.38
N ASN A 112 -9.75 -1.79 5.70
CA ASN A 112 -9.47 -3.20 5.93
C ASN A 112 -10.25 -4.09 4.95
N TYR A 113 -9.80 -5.34 4.79
CA TYR A 113 -10.47 -6.34 3.94
C TYR A 113 -11.91 -6.67 4.37
N SER A 114 -12.28 -6.41 5.61
CA SER A 114 -13.63 -6.60 6.14
C SER A 114 -13.93 -5.53 7.18
N ALA A 115 -14.28 -4.34 6.71
CA ALA A 115 -14.68 -3.17 7.49
C ALA A 115 -16.12 -2.76 7.17
N THR A 116 -16.69 -1.86 7.96
CA THR A 116 -18.03 -1.28 7.75
C THR A 116 -17.87 0.22 7.56
N SER A 117 -18.55 0.78 6.56
CA SER A 117 -18.56 2.21 6.28
C SER A 117 -19.46 2.98 7.26
N GLY A 118 -19.31 4.30 7.32
CA GLY A 118 -20.11 5.21 8.13
C GLY A 118 -19.58 5.44 9.54
N GLY A 119 -18.42 4.84 9.89
CA GLY A 119 -17.80 4.98 11.21
C GLY A 119 -16.69 6.03 11.26
N ASP A 120 -16.00 6.28 10.15
CA ASP A 120 -14.88 7.21 10.06
C ASP A 120 -14.78 7.77 8.64
N TRP A 121 -15.07 9.06 8.51
CA TRP A 121 -15.05 9.76 7.22
C TRP A 121 -13.72 9.61 6.49
N TRP A 122 -12.60 9.63 7.21
CA TRP A 122 -11.27 9.52 6.61
C TRP A 122 -11.06 8.14 6.00
N TYR A 123 -11.40 7.08 6.72
CA TYR A 123 -11.28 5.70 6.22
C TYR A 123 -12.34 5.32 5.18
N ASP A 124 -13.44 6.05 5.13
CA ASP A 124 -14.49 5.86 4.12
C ASP A 124 -14.17 6.58 2.79
N THR A 125 -13.27 7.59 2.79
CA THR A 125 -13.02 8.47 1.62
C THR A 125 -11.59 8.50 1.10
N MET A 126 -10.62 7.94 1.83
CA MET A 126 -9.21 7.88 1.43
C MET A 126 -8.65 6.57 0.88
N PRO A 127 -9.26 5.37 1.01
CA PRO A 127 -8.71 4.18 0.39
C PRO A 127 -9.03 4.18 -1.13
N ASN A 128 -8.44 5.12 -1.87
CA ASN A 128 -8.64 5.35 -3.31
C ASN A 128 -7.36 5.85 -3.98
#